data_AF-A0A137QAD6-F1
#
_entry.id   AF-A0A137QAD6-F1
#
_cell.length_a   1.000
_cell.length_b   1.000
_cell.length_c   1.000
_cell.angle_alpha   90.00
_cell.angle_beta   90.00
_cell.angle_gamma   90.00
#
_symmetry.space_group_name_H-M   'P 1'
#
loop_
_entity.id
_entity.type
_entity.pdbx_description
1 polymer ?
#
loop_
_entity_poly.entity_id
_entity_poly.type
_entity_poly.pdbx_seq_one_letter_code
_entity_poly.pdbx_strand_id
1 'polypeptide(L)' 'KPNIKLGSLVFLSMKNLNMPKDRARKLCPKFIGLYKVIESNSEIFNYKLDLLQALVN' A
#
# COMPACT_ATOMS: atom_id res chain seq x y z
N LYS A 1 7.37 -6.57 16.06
CA LYS A 1 6.48 -5.55 15.44
C LYS A 1 7.30 -4.79 14.39
N PRO A 2 6.81 -4.61 13.15
CA PRO A 2 7.61 -3.97 12.10
C PRO A 2 7.86 -2.50 12.46
N ASN A 3 9.12 -2.08 12.45
CA ASN A 3 9.54 -0.70 12.64
C ASN A 3 9.87 -0.12 11.26
N ILE A 4 8.83 0.34 10.56
CA ILE A 4 8.98 0.97 9.25
C ILE A 4 9.22 2.46 9.48
N LYS A 5 10.38 2.96 9.03
CA LYS A 5 10.79 4.35 9.22
C LYS A 5 10.13 5.25 8.18
N LEU A 6 9.92 6.51 8.55
CA LEU A 6 9.57 7.58 7.63
C LEU A 6 10.53 7.60 6.43
N GLY A 7 9.99 7.78 5.22
CA GLY A 7 10.76 7.77 3.98
C GLY A 7 11.14 6.39 3.44
N SER A 8 10.85 5.31 4.18
CA SER A 8 11.07 3.95 3.66
C SER A 8 10.16 3.65 2.49
N LEU A 9 10.68 2.87 1.55
CA LEU A 9 9.95 2.38 0.39
C LEU A 9 9.35 1.01 0.69
N VAL A 10 8.03 0.88 0.53
CA VAL A 10 7.27 -0.33 0.90
C VAL A 10 6.34 -0.76 -0.21
N PHE A 11 6.09 -2.06 -0.30
CA PHE A 11 5.06 -2.62 -1.17
C PHE A 11 3.70 -2.65 -0.47
N LEU A 12 2.63 -2.29 -1.19
CA LEU A 12 1.26 -2.35 -0.66
C LEU A 12 0.62 -3.70 -1.00
N SER A 13 0.08 -4.39 0.00
CA SER A 13 -0.61 -5.66 -0.23
C SER A 13 -1.99 -5.45 -0.84
N MET A 14 -2.34 -6.28 -1.83
CA MET A 14 -3.67 -6.32 -2.42
C MET A 14 -4.71 -7.07 -1.56
N LYS A 15 -4.32 -7.62 -0.40
CA LYS A 15 -5.19 -8.50 0.40
C LYS A 15 -6.51 -7.85 0.83
N ASN A 16 -6.44 -6.57 1.22
CA ASN A 16 -7.56 -5.79 1.77
C ASN A 16 -7.98 -4.63 0.84
N LEU A 17 -7.56 -4.66 -0.42
CA LEU A 17 -7.93 -3.65 -1.41
C LEU A 17 -9.10 -4.14 -2.25
N ASN A 18 -10.01 -3.23 -2.59
CA ASN A 18 -11.09 -3.52 -3.50
C ASN A 18 -10.53 -3.69 -4.92
N MET A 19 -10.88 -4.82 -5.53
CA MET A 19 -10.58 -5.06 -6.93
C MET A 19 -11.56 -4.28 -7.80
N PRO A 20 -11.11 -3.65 -8.90
CA PRO A 20 -12.03 -3.01 -9.82
C PRO A 20 -12.95 -4.04 -10.44
N LYS A 21 -14.19 -3.63 -10.72
CA LYS A 21 -15.27 -4.49 -11.20
C LYS A 21 -14.81 -5.32 -12.42
N ASP A 22 -15.29 -6.56 -12.48
CA ASP A 22 -15.04 -7.51 -13.57
C ASP A 22 -13.58 -7.99 -13.73
N ARG A 23 -12.69 -7.73 -12.76
CA ARG A 23 -11.33 -8.28 -12.72
C ARG A 23 -11.20 -9.55 -11.87
N ALA A 24 -10.57 -10.57 -12.43
CA ALA A 24 -10.30 -11.82 -11.72
C ALA A 24 -9.18 -11.66 -10.67
N ARG A 25 -9.52 -11.81 -9.39
CA ARG A 25 -8.57 -11.74 -8.25
C ARG A 25 -7.37 -12.70 -8.37
N LYS A 26 -7.56 -13.85 -9.02
CA LYS A 26 -6.49 -14.87 -9.22
C LYS A 26 -5.33 -14.36 -10.07
N LEU A 27 -5.59 -13.40 -10.96
CA LEU A 27 -4.57 -12.82 -11.85
C LEU A 27 -3.91 -11.58 -11.25
N CYS A 28 -4.36 -11.14 -10.07
CA CYS A 28 -3.85 -9.94 -9.44
C CYS A 28 -2.55 -10.25 -8.70
N PRO A 29 -1.57 -9.33 -8.75
CA PRO A 29 -0.36 -9.47 -7.96
C PRO A 29 -0.71 -9.44 -6.46
N LYS A 30 0.09 -10.11 -5.65
CA LYS A 30 -0.08 -10.11 -4.18
C LYS A 30 0.29 -8.75 -3.57
N PHE A 31 1.21 -8.03 -4.21
CA PHE A 31 1.72 -6.75 -3.80
C PHE A 31 1.80 -5.82 -5.00
N ILE A 32 1.53 -4.53 -4.79
CA ILE A 32 1.58 -3.50 -5.83
C ILE A 32 2.46 -2.34 -5.38
N GLY A 33 3.13 -1.75 -6.36
CA GLY A 33 3.81 -0.46 -6.25
C GLY A 33 4.93 -0.42 -5.20
N LEU A 34 5.78 0.59 -5.33
CA LEU A 34 6.72 0.93 -4.28
C LEU A 34 6.34 2.32 -3.79
N TYR A 35 5.83 2.40 -2.57
CA TYR A 35 5.30 3.63 -2.00
C TYR A 35 6.19 4.13 -0.88
N LYS A 36 6.35 5.45 -0.82
CA LYS A 36 7.10 6.10 0.25
C LYS A 36 6.21 6.29 1.47
N VAL A 37 6.70 5.92 2.64
CA VAL A 37 6.02 6.20 3.91
C VAL A 37 6.18 7.69 4.25
N ILE A 38 5.06 8.40 4.35
CA ILE A 38 5.03 9.83 4.71
C ILE A 38 4.71 10.06 6.18
N GLU A 39 4.04 9.12 6.84
CA GLU A 39 3.78 9.15 8.28
C GLU A 39 3.77 7.72 8.83
N SER A 40 4.32 7.54 10.03
CA SER A 40 4.36 6.26 10.74
C SER A 40 3.85 6.40 12.16
N ASN A 41 2.75 5.72 12.48
CA ASN A 41 2.25 5.58 13.85
C ASN A 41 2.64 4.19 14.39
N SER A 42 3.69 4.17 15.21
CA SER A 42 4.26 2.95 15.79
C SER A 42 3.40 2.30 16.88
N GLU A 43 2.46 3.04 17.48
CA GLU A 43 1.57 2.52 18.51
C GLU A 43 0.47 1.64 17.90
N ILE A 44 -0.10 2.10 16.78
CA ILE A 44 -1.27 1.50 16.12
C ILE A 44 -0.89 0.73 14.83
N PHE A 45 0.39 0.75 14.40
CA PHE A 45 0.85 0.15 13.13
C PHE A 45 0.16 0.72 11.90
N ASN A 46 -0.18 2.00 11.97
CA ASN A 46 -0.77 2.73 10.85
C ASN A 46 0.30 3.54 10.13
N TYR A 47 0.33 3.43 8.81
CA TYR A 47 1.27 4.13 7.95
C TYR A 47 0.49 4.87 6.87
N LYS A 48 0.85 6.13 6.63
CA LYS A 48 0.38 6.86 5.45
C LYS A 48 1.42 6.74 4.36
N LEU A 49 0.96 6.49 3.14
CA LEU A 49 1.78 6.30 1.97
C LEU A 49 1.55 7.44 0.98
N ASP A 50 2.61 7.85 0.30
CA ASP A 50 2.53 8.76 -0.84
C ASP A 50 2.06 8.00 -2.08
N LEU A 51 0.81 8.18 -2.46
CA LEU A 51 0.19 7.55 -3.63
C LEU A 51 0.35 8.48 -4.84
N LEU A 52 0.86 7.96 -5.95
CA LEU A 52 0.95 8.70 -7.21
C LEU A 52 -0.44 9.13 -7.67
N GLN A 53 -0.59 10.40 -8.07
CA GLN A 53 -1.86 10.95 -8.57
C GLN A 53 -2.45 10.15 -9.75
N ALA A 54 -1.61 9.47 -10.54
CA ALA A 54 -2.04 8.59 -11.64
C ALA A 54 -2.87 7.36 -11.18
N LEU A 55 -2.92 7.08 -9.87
CA LEU A 55 -3.72 6.01 -9.27
C LEU A 55 -5.06 6.51 -8.71
N VAL A 56 -5.27 7.83 -8.68
CA VAL A 56 -6.52 8.46 -8.25
C VAL A 56 -7.32 8.77 -9.51
N ASN A 57 -8.10 7.79 -9.97
CA ASN A 57 -9.09 7.95 -11.04
C ASN A 57 -10.49 8.12 -10.45
#